data_AF-W2TEK6-F1
#
_entry.id   AF-W2TEK6-F1
#
_cell.length_a   1.000
_cell.length_b   1.000
_cell.length_c   1.000
_cell.angle_alpha   90.00
_cell.angle_beta   90.00
_cell.angle_gamma   90.00
#
_symmetry.space_group_name_H-M   'P 1'
#
loop_
_entity.id
_entity.type
_entity.pdbx_description
1 polymer ?
#
loop_
_entity_poly.entity_id
_entity_poly.type
_entity_poly.pdbx_seq_one_letter_code
_entity_poly.pdbx_strand_id
1 'polypeptide(L)' 'MLTVTQTCVHPNSLKTITNKCEGLNYCNIQKLTEVFPETPCPVQDELYLHYRFTCPE' A
#
# COMPACT_ATOMS: atom_id res chain seq x y z
N MET A 1 13.53 -14.31 24.09
CA MET A 1 12.81 -13.05 23.83
C MET A 1 11.86 -13.30 22.67
N LEU A 2 10.55 -13.14 22.85
CA LEU A 2 9.60 -13.25 21.75
C LEU A 2 9.59 -11.91 21.01
N THR A 3 10.11 -11.88 19.79
CA THR A 3 9.92 -10.76 18.87
C THR A 3 8.45 -10.79 18.42
N VAL A 4 7.61 -9.97 19.05
CA VAL A 4 6.24 -9.75 18.57
C VAL A 4 6.36 -8.93 17.29
N THR A 5 6.22 -9.58 16.14
CA THR A 5 6.05 -8.89 14.87
C THR A 5 4.69 -8.21 14.89
N GLN A 6 4.68 -6.91 15.14
CA GLN A 6 3.47 -6.13 15.14
C GLN A 6 3.08 -5.84 13.69
N THR A 7 2.13 -6.61 13.14
CA THR A 7 1.59 -6.36 11.81
C THR A 7 0.70 -5.13 11.86
N CYS A 8 1.17 -4.04 11.27
CA CYS A 8 0.37 -2.85 11.03
C CYS A 8 -0.10 -2.81 9.57
N VAL A 9 -1.39 -2.50 9.38
CA VAL A 9 -2.02 -2.46 8.05
C VAL A 9 -2.81 -1.17 7.92
N HIS A 10 -2.63 -0.46 6.81
CA HIS A 10 -3.48 0.68 6.49
C HIS A 10 -4.85 0.17 6.00
N PRO A 11 -5.98 0.55 6.63
CA PRO A 11 -7.29 -0.05 6.36
C PRO A 11 -7.80 0.21 4.94
N ASN A 12 -7.34 1.31 4.32
CA ASN A 12 -7.78 1.70 2.98
C ASN A 12 -6.80 1.28 1.87
N SER A 13 -5.79 0.42 2.15
CA SER A 13 -4.77 0.02 1.17
C SER A 13 -5.35 -0.42 -0.18
N LEU A 14 -6.33 -1.33 -0.16
CA LEU A 14 -6.95 -1.84 -1.39
C LEU A 14 -7.67 -0.72 -2.14
N LYS A 15 -8.55 0.03 -1.46
CA LYS A 15 -9.33 1.12 -2.06
C LYS A 15 -8.43 2.19 -2.70
N THR A 16 -7.37 2.60 -2.00
CA THR A 16 -6.42 3.60 -2.51
C THR A 16 -5.76 3.13 -3.80
N ILE A 17 -5.29 1.88 -3.83
CA ILE A 17 -4.57 1.31 -4.96
C ILE A 17 -5.50 1.02 -6.14
N THR A 18 -6.69 0.48 -5.89
CA THR A 18 -7.74 0.33 -6.90
C THR A 18 -8.06 1.68 -7.55
N ASN A 19 -8.37 2.71 -6.76
CA ASN A 19 -8.68 4.04 -7.30
C ASN A 19 -7.53 4.67 -8.09
N LYS A 20 -6.28 4.31 -7.77
CA LYS A 20 -5.09 4.87 -8.42
C LYS A 20 -4.72 4.16 -9.72
N CYS A 21 -4.91 2.84 -9.78
CA CYS A 21 -4.33 2.00 -10.83
C CYS A 21 -5.34 1.22 -11.68
N GLU A 22 -6.57 1.00 -11.19
CA GLU A 22 -7.57 0.22 -11.93
C GLU A 22 -7.96 0.93 -13.24
N GLY A 23 -8.05 0.15 -14.32
CA GLY A 23 -8.39 0.65 -15.65
C GLY A 23 -7.24 1.34 -16.42
N LEU A 24 -6.08 1.51 -15.80
CA LEU A 24 -4.89 2.04 -16.48
C LEU A 24 -4.07 0.91 -17.09
N ASN A 25 -3.56 1.14 -18.31
CA ASN A 25 -2.60 0.23 -18.96
C ASN A 25 -1.23 0.22 -18.25
N TYR A 26 -0.94 1.27 -17.47
CA TYR A 26 0.27 1.41 -16.68
C TYR A 26 -0.01 2.28 -15.46
N CYS A 27 0.45 1.84 -14.28
CA CYS A 27 0.36 2.60 -13.04
C CYS A 27 1.73 2.71 -12.38
N ASN A 28 2.16 3.94 -12.06
CA ASN A 28 3.41 4.20 -11.36
C ASN A 28 3.12 4.89 -10.01
N ILE A 29 3.73 4.38 -8.95
CA ILE A 29 3.69 4.95 -7.60
C ILE A 29 5.13 5.26 -7.22
N GLN A 30 5.51 6.54 -7.26
CA GLN A 30 6.88 6.96 -6.97
C GLN A 30 7.18 6.94 -5.47
N LYS A 31 6.21 7.35 -4.64
CA LYS A 31 6.35 7.40 -3.18
C LYS A 31 5.07 6.92 -2.50
N LEU A 32 5.20 6.09 -1.48
CA LEU A 32 4.05 5.64 -0.69
C LEU A 32 3.38 6.81 0.03
N THR A 33 4.12 7.83 0.45
CA THR A 33 3.59 9.01 1.13
C THR A 33 2.68 9.88 0.25
N GLU A 34 2.78 9.80 -1.08
CA GLU A 34 1.88 10.51 -2.01
C GLU A 34 0.49 9.86 -2.10
N VAL A 35 0.43 8.55 -1.87
CA VAL A 35 -0.82 7.76 -1.92
C VAL A 35 -1.38 7.45 -0.52
N PHE A 36 -0.50 7.39 0.47
CA PHE A 36 -0.76 7.12 1.88
C PHE A 36 -0.15 8.24 2.73
N PRO A 37 -0.78 9.44 2.75
CA PRO A 37 -0.27 10.57 3.51
C PRO A 37 -0.35 10.34 5.03
N GLU A 38 -1.26 9.48 5.46
CA GLU A 38 -1.42 9.05 6.85
C GLU A 38 -1.14 7.56 6.95
N THR A 39 -0.53 7.15 8.06
CA THR A 39 -0.29 5.73 8.36
C THR A 39 -0.54 5.46 9.84
N PRO A 40 -1.31 4.40 10.19
CA PRO A 40 -1.46 3.98 11.58
C PRO A 40 -0.18 3.29 12.11
N CYS A 41 0.85 3.16 11.29
CA CYS A 41 2.04 2.38 11.60
C CYS A 41 3.14 3.27 12.22
N PRO A 42 3.79 2.78 13.28
CA PRO A 42 4.71 3.60 14.08
C PRO A 42 6.05 3.88 13.39
N VAL A 43 6.48 3.02 12.47
CA VAL A 43 7.78 3.11 11.79
C VAL A 43 7.55 3.36 10.31
N GLN A 44 7.88 4.57 9.83
CA GLN A 44 7.66 4.95 8.43
C GLN A 44 8.64 4.30 7.45
N ASP A 45 9.88 4.05 7.89
CA ASP A 45 10.94 3.49 7.05
C ASP A 45 10.76 1.98 6.77
N GLU A 46 9.87 1.31 7.51
CA GLU A 46 9.55 -0.11 7.34
C GLU A 46 8.27 -0.33 6.51
N LEU A 47 7.67 0.74 5.99
CA LEU A 47 6.44 0.63 5.22
C LEU A 47 6.69 0.02 3.85
N TYR A 48 5.85 -0.94 3.49
CA TYR A 48 5.85 -1.56 2.18
C TYR A 48 4.43 -1.67 1.65
N LEU A 49 4.30 -1.70 0.32
CA LEU A 49 3.04 -1.97 -0.35
C LEU A 49 3.10 -3.37 -0.97
N HIS A 50 2.28 -4.27 -0.45
CA HIS A 50 2.04 -5.57 -1.07
C HIS A 50 0.71 -5.52 -1.82
N TYR A 51 0.72 -5.79 -3.13
CA TYR A 51 -0.48 -5.69 -3.97
C TYR A 51 -0.49 -6.73 -5.08
N ARG A 52 -1.69 -7.01 -5.60
CA ARG A 52 -1.91 -7.93 -6.72
C ARG A 52 -3.00 -7.35 -7.62
N PHE A 53 -2.71 -7.24 -8.91
CA PHE A 53 -3.68 -6.84 -9.94
C PHE A 53 -3.86 -7.94 -10.98
N THR A 54 -5.01 -7.88 -11.64
CA THR A 54 -5.32 -8.68 -12.84
C THR A 54 -5.65 -7.69 -13.94
N CYS A 55 -4.99 -7.83 -15.10
CA CYS A 55 -5.35 -7.07 -16.29
C CYS A 55 -6.52 -7.76 -16.99
N PRO A 56 -7.55 -7.02 -17.45
CA PRO A 56 -8.59 -7.58 -18.29
C PRO A 56 -8.02 -8.01 -19.66
N GLU A 57 -8.65 -9.00 -20.29
CA GLU A 57 -8.31 -9.53 -21.62
C GLU A 57 -8.63 -8.56 -22.75
#